data_AF-A0A8C2FJ27-F1
#
_entry.id   AF-A0A8C2FJ27-F1
#
_cell.length_a   1.000
_cell.length_b   1.000
_cell.length_c   1.000
_cell.angle_alpha   90.00
_cell.angle_beta   90.00
_cell.angle_gamma   90.00
#
_symmetry.space_group_name_H-M   'P 1'
#
loop_
_entity.id
_entity.type
_entity.pdbx_description
1 polymer ?
#
loop_
_entity_poly.entity_id
_entity_poly.type
_entity_poly.pdbx_seq_one_letter_code
_entity_poly.pdbx_strand_id
1 'polypeptide(L)'
;MSSHDLLLIRSLSKPAAEILTDYNRKVDFLKGLLEADKLPSPAEKSLANQFLAPGRTPTISSERTPASKTVHIQSKARCVGEMRKELMSTV
;
A
#
# COMPACT_ATOMS: atom_id res chain seq x y z
N MET A 1 44.07 22.63 -11.95
CA MET A 1 42.96 21.67 -11.73
C MET A 1 42.86 20.79 -12.97
N SER A 2 42.92 19.48 -12.81
CA SER A 2 42.92 18.52 -13.93
C SER A 2 41.49 18.26 -14.42
N SER A 3 41.31 17.94 -15.70
CA SER A 3 40.00 17.55 -16.26
C SER A 3 39.36 16.36 -15.53
N HIS A 4 40.19 15.49 -14.91
CA HIS A 4 39.73 14.40 -14.06
C HIS A 4 39.02 14.89 -12.78
N ASP A 5 39.51 15.99 -12.18
CA ASP A 5 38.93 16.55 -10.96
C ASP A 5 37.54 17.14 -11.23
N LEU A 6 37.37 17.76 -12.40
CA LEU A 6 36.09 18.33 -12.85
C LEU A 6 35.00 17.27 -13.05
N LEU A 7 35.37 16.09 -13.57
CA LEU A 7 34.43 14.96 -13.73
C LEU A 7 33.98 14.38 -12.39
N LEU A 8 34.88 14.34 -11.40
CA LEU A 8 34.60 13.84 -10.05
C LEU A 8 33.65 14.78 -9.28
N ILE A 9 33.88 16.10 -9.37
CA ILE A 9 33.00 17.11 -8.76
C ILE A 9 31.60 17.04 -9.40
N ARG A 10 31.54 16.83 -10.72
CA ARG A 10 30.28 16.71 -11.47
C ARG A 10 29.48 15.46 -11.09
N SER A 11 30.14 14.35 -10.72
CA SER A 11 29.45 13.14 -10.27
C SER A 11 28.99 13.22 -8.81
N LEU A 12 29.76 13.87 -7.93
CA LEU A 12 29.36 14.13 -6.53
C LEU A 12 28.17 15.11 -6.40
N SER A 13 27.90 15.91 -7.43
CA SER A 13 26.82 16.90 -7.43
C SER A 13 25.41 16.27 -7.56
N LYS A 14 25.31 14.97 -7.86
CA LYS A 14 24.03 14.27 -8.00
C LYS A 14 23.69 13.56 -6.68
N PRO A 15 22.45 13.70 -6.17
CA PRO A 15 22.00 12.90 -5.04
C PRO A 15 22.13 11.41 -5.36
N ALA A 16 22.47 10.59 -4.36
CA ALA A 16 22.48 9.14 -4.52
C ALA A 16 21.11 8.65 -5.01
N ALA A 17 21.10 7.63 -5.89
CA ALA A 17 19.87 7.11 -6.49
C ALA A 17 18.84 6.66 -5.44
N GLU A 18 19.32 6.19 -4.29
CA GLU A 18 18.52 5.80 -3.13
C GLU A 18 17.73 6.99 -2.57
N ILE A 19 18.37 8.16 -2.43
CA ILE A 19 17.74 9.39 -1.95
C ILE A 19 16.64 9.85 -2.91
N LEU A 20 16.90 9.79 -4.22
CA LEU A 20 15.88 10.13 -5.23
C LEU A 20 14.72 9.13 -5.21
N THR A 21 15.00 7.84 -5.02
CA THR A 21 13.98 6.80 -4.94
C THR A 21 13.08 7.01 -3.72
N ASP A 22 13.66 7.29 -2.56
CA ASP A 22 12.90 7.57 -1.33
C ASP A 22 12.13 8.88 -1.41
N TYR A 23 12.71 9.91 -2.04
CA TYR A 23 12.01 11.15 -2.30
C TYR A 23 10.76 10.90 -3.17
N ASN A 24 10.91 10.18 -4.29
CA ASN A 24 9.78 9.85 -5.16
C ASN A 24 8.71 9.05 -4.42
N ARG A 25 9.10 8.05 -3.61
CA ARG A 25 8.18 7.29 -2.76
C ARG A 25 7.37 8.19 -1.82
N LYS A 26 8.03 9.14 -1.16
CA LYS A 26 7.35 10.10 -0.26
C LYS A 26 6.39 11.00 -1.03
N VAL A 27 6.81 11.49 -2.20
CA VAL A 27 5.97 12.32 -3.07
C VAL A 27 4.72 11.56 -3.52
N ASP A 28 4.89 10.31 -3.97
CA ASP A 28 3.77 9.51 -4.47
C ASP A 28 2.81 9.10 -3.35
N PHE A 29 3.32 8.85 -2.14
CA PHE A 29 2.49 8.67 -0.95
C PHE A 29 1.61 9.90 -0.67
N LEU A 30 2.19 11.10 -0.68
CA LEU A 30 1.47 12.35 -0.45
C LEU A 30 0.40 12.62 -1.53
N LYS A 31 0.72 12.36 -2.80
CA LYS A 31 -0.27 12.43 -3.89
C LYS A 31 -1.42 11.46 -3.63
N GLY A 32 -1.11 10.23 -3.26
CA GLY A 32 -2.11 9.22 -2.92
C GLY A 32 -3.04 9.67 -1.79
N LEU A 33 -2.49 10.28 -0.73
CA LEU A 33 -3.30 10.80 0.38
C LEU A 33 -4.27 11.89 -0.10
N LEU A 34 -3.82 12.77 -0.99
CA LEU A 34 -4.67 13.81 -1.57
C LEU A 34 -5.80 13.20 -2.41
N GLU A 35 -5.51 12.18 -3.21
CA GLU A 35 -6.55 11.48 -3.99
C GLU A 35 -7.54 10.74 -3.09
N ALA A 36 -7.07 10.10 -2.02
CA ALA A 36 -7.93 9.42 -1.06
C ALA A 36 -8.90 10.41 -0.39
N ASP A 37 -8.46 11.63 -0.06
CA ASP A 37 -9.34 12.62 0.57
C ASP A 37 -10.47 13.13 -0.34
N LYS A 38 -10.32 13.00 -1.67
CA LYS A 38 -11.37 13.34 -2.63
C LYS A 38 -12.51 12.31 -2.66
N LEU A 39 -12.34 11.14 -2.04
CA LEU A 39 -13.36 10.09 -2.06
C LEU A 39 -14.58 10.50 -1.20
N PRO A 40 -15.81 10.19 -1.64
CA PRO A 40 -17.01 10.72 -1.00
C PRO A 40 -17.35 10.02 0.33
N SER A 41 -17.01 8.73 0.49
CA SER A 41 -17.36 7.99 1.70
C SER A 41 -16.16 7.77 2.65
N PRO A 42 -16.36 7.82 3.98
CA PRO A 42 -15.32 7.49 4.95
C PRO A 42 -14.75 6.07 4.79
N ALA A 43 -15.57 5.12 4.33
CA ALA A 43 -15.15 3.75 4.10
C ALA A 43 -14.18 3.64 2.91
N GLU A 44 -14.47 4.33 1.80
CA GLU A 44 -13.58 4.39 0.64
C GLU A 44 -12.30 5.14 0.95
N LYS A 45 -12.36 6.25 1.71
CA LYS A 45 -11.17 6.95 2.23
C LYS A 45 -10.28 6.02 3.05
N SER A 46 -10.87 5.29 4.00
CA SER A 46 -10.17 4.33 4.86
C SER A 46 -9.53 3.19 4.05
N LEU A 47 -10.24 2.68 3.05
CA LEU A 47 -9.75 1.62 2.17
C LEU A 47 -8.59 2.11 1.29
N ALA A 48 -8.72 3.29 0.67
CA ALA A 48 -7.65 3.90 -0.13
C ALA A 48 -6.39 4.17 0.72
N ASN A 49 -6.57 4.70 1.94
CA ASN A 49 -5.46 4.94 2.87
C ASN A 49 -4.73 3.65 3.30
N GLN A 50 -5.43 2.52 3.37
CA GLN A 50 -4.79 1.22 3.65
C GLN A 50 -3.86 0.76 2.53
N PHE A 51 -4.18 1.06 1.27
CA PHE A 51 -3.32 0.75 0.13
C PHE A 51 -2.11 1.68 0.01
N LEU A 52 -2.18 2.88 0.60
CA LEU A 52 -1.10 3.87 0.59
C LEU A 52 -0.08 3.66 1.71
N ALA A 53 -0.47 3.05 2.83
CA ALA A 53 0.40 2.85 3.98
C ALA A 53 1.63 1.97 3.62
N PRO A 54 2.86 2.50 3.71
CA PRO A 54 4.07 1.71 3.53
C PRO A 54 4.09 0.58 4.55
N GLY A 55 4.08 -0.68 4.09
CA GLY A 55 4.07 -1.88 4.93
C GLY A 55 2.79 -2.72 4.89
N ARG A 56 1.79 -2.39 4.05
CA ARG A 56 0.56 -3.21 3.92
C ARG A 56 0.32 -3.82 2.54
N THR A 57 1.13 -3.47 1.54
CA THR A 57 1.14 -4.20 0.27
C THR A 57 2.38 -5.10 0.22
N PRO A 58 2.20 -6.43 0.30
CA PRO A 58 3.22 -7.40 -0.06
C PRO A 58 3.81 -7.10 -1.45
N THR A 59 5.00 -6.49 -1.52
CA THR A 59 5.69 -6.28 -2.80
C THR A 59 6.51 -7.50 -3.23
N ILE A 60 6.56 -8.53 -2.38
CA ILE A 60 7.16 -9.84 -2.66
C ILE A 60 6.10 -10.93 -2.54
N SER A 61 6.14 -11.92 -3.46
CA SER A 61 5.20 -13.05 -3.51
C SER A 61 5.06 -13.79 -2.17
N SER A 62 6.12 -13.80 -1.36
CA SER A 62 6.18 -14.44 -0.04
C SER A 62 5.30 -13.79 1.03
N GLU A 63 4.90 -12.54 0.84
CA GLU A 63 4.22 -11.74 1.86
C GLU A 63 2.70 -11.63 1.56
N ARG A 64 2.26 -12.13 0.39
CA ARG A 64 0.83 -12.32 0.07
C ARG A 64 0.22 -13.32 1.04
N THR A 65 -0.91 -12.95 1.65
CA THR A 65 -1.80 -13.90 2.32
C THR A 65 -2.13 -15.02 1.32
N PRO A 66 -1.77 -16.29 1.60
CA PRO A 66 -2.03 -17.39 0.67
C PRO A 66 -3.51 -17.44 0.29
N ALA A 67 -3.81 -17.72 -0.98
CA ALA A 67 -5.19 -17.83 -1.46
C ALA A 67 -6.05 -18.81 -0.62
N SER A 68 -5.41 -19.85 -0.07
CA SER A 68 -6.06 -20.77 0.87
C SER A 68 -6.51 -20.09 2.17
N LYS A 69 -5.70 -19.19 2.74
CA LYS A 69 -6.08 -18.42 3.93
C LYS A 69 -7.24 -17.46 3.63
N THR A 70 -7.24 -16.82 2.46
CA THR A 70 -8.34 -15.94 2.07
C THR A 70 -9.64 -16.70 1.86
N VAL A 71 -9.60 -17.86 1.21
CA VAL A 71 -10.78 -18.74 1.05
C VAL A 71 -11.30 -19.22 2.40
N HIS A 72 -10.42 -19.66 3.31
CA HIS A 72 -10.83 -20.09 4.64
C HIS A 72 -11.55 -18.97 5.42
N ILE A 73 -10.99 -17.76 5.40
CA ILE A 73 -11.59 -16.60 6.07
C ILE A 73 -12.96 -16.27 5.46
N GLN A 74 -13.09 -16.26 4.14
CA GLN A 74 -14.36 -16.00 3.45
C GLN A 74 -15.41 -17.07 3.75
N SER A 75 -15.05 -18.35 3.68
CA SER A 75 -15.94 -19.46 4.01
C SER A 75 -16.41 -19.40 5.46
N LYS A 76 -15.51 -19.06 6.39
CA LYS A 76 -15.86 -18.89 7.81
C LYS A 76 -16.82 -17.71 8.01
N ALA A 77 -16.55 -16.57 7.38
CA ALA A 77 -17.42 -15.39 7.44
C ALA A 77 -18.81 -15.69 6.87
N ARG A 78 -18.88 -16.41 5.75
CA ARG A 78 -20.13 -16.85 5.12
C ARG A 78 -20.94 -17.76 6.05
N CYS A 79 -20.32 -18.81 6.59
CA CYS A 79 -20.98 -19.74 7.51
C CYS A 79 -21.54 -19.03 8.74
N VAL A 80 -20.75 -18.15 9.36
CA VAL A 80 -21.22 -17.34 10.50
C VAL A 80 -22.40 -16.43 10.11
N GLY A 81 -22.38 -15.86 8.91
CA GLY A 81 -23.49 -15.07 8.38
C GLY A 81 -24.78 -15.88 8.17
N GLU A 82 -24.66 -17.09 7.61
CA GLU A 82 -25.78 -18.02 7.42
C GLU A 82 -26.36 -18.48 8.76
N MET A 83 -25.53 -18.88 9.73
CA MET A 83 -25.96 -19.26 11.08
C MET A 83 -26.66 -18.10 11.81
N ARG A 84 -26.14 -16.88 11.68
CA ARG A 84 -26.78 -15.69 12.26
C ARG A 84 -28.14 -15.43 11.60
N LYS A 85 -28.22 -15.57 10.27
CA LYS A 85 -29.48 -15.39 9.53
C LYS A 85 -30.52 -16.42 9.93
N GLU A 86 -30.13 -17.67 10.10
CA GLU A 86 -31.00 -18.75 10.58
C GLU A 86 -31.50 -18.47 12.00
N LEU A 87 -30.60 -18.13 12.94
CA LEU A 87 -30.97 -17.84 14.32
C LEU A 87 -31.86 -16.60 14.48
N MET A 88 -31.65 -15.59 13.63
CA MET A 88 -32.39 -14.33 13.65
C MET A 88 -33.58 -14.33 12.69
N SER A 89 -33.83 -15.43 11.99
CA SER A 89 -35.03 -15.62 11.18
C SER A 89 -36.22 -15.76 12.11
N THR A 90 -36.79 -14.63 12.52
CA THR A 90 -38.10 -14.58 13.16
C THR A 90 -39.15 -14.66 12.05
N VAL A 91 -40.16 -15.51 12.26
CA VAL A 91 -41.38 -15.58 11.43
C VAL A 91 -42.09 -14.23 11.40
#